data_AF-A0A2T4XK59-F1
#
_entry.id   AF-A0A2T4XK59-F1
#
_cell.length_a   1.000
_cell.length_b   1.000
_cell.length_c   1.000
_cell.angle_alpha   90.00
_cell.angle_beta   90.00
_cell.angle_gamma   90.00
#
_symmetry.space_group_name_H-M   'P 1'
#
loop_
_entity.id
_entity.type
_entity.pdbx_description
1 polymer ?
#
loop_
_entity_poly.entity_id
_entity_poly.type
_entity_poly.pdbx_seq_one_letter_code
_entity_poly.pdbx_strand_id
1 'polypeptide(L)'
;MEQRKYRLDVISFGELPEDQFFCLMDVRLSPEPLDVDRIRLTDPRNFDQKLRDAGCLMMFTGDEVEELAGRGELNRDALEDSLIRLAKSEGML
;
A
#
# COMPACT_ATOMS: atom_id res chain seq x y z
N MET A 1 -23.38 1.59 -9.65
CA MET A 1 -22.22 2.02 -8.86
C MET A 1 -21.15 0.95 -9.00
N GLU A 2 -20.09 1.25 -9.73
CA GLU A 2 -18.96 0.32 -9.86
C GLU A 2 -18.28 0.25 -8.48
N GLN A 3 -18.28 -0.94 -7.87
CA GLN A 3 -17.67 -1.11 -6.54
C GLN A 3 -16.15 -0.97 -6.70
N ARG A 4 -15.55 0.00 -5.99
CA ARG A 4 -14.10 0.20 -5.96
C ARG A 4 -13.46 -1.07 -5.40
N LYS A 5 -12.71 -1.80 -6.23
CA LYS A 5 -12.12 -3.10 -5.87
C LYS A 5 -10.82 -2.97 -5.08
N TYR A 6 -10.09 -1.89 -5.31
CA TYR A 6 -8.78 -1.63 -4.70
C TYR A 6 -8.74 -0.24 -4.10
N ARG A 7 -7.92 -0.04 -3.07
CA ARG A 7 -7.74 1.24 -2.40
C ARG A 7 -6.28 1.41 -2.01
N LEU A 8 -5.74 2.61 -2.15
CA LEU A 8 -4.45 2.95 -1.57
C LEU A 8 -4.64 3.45 -0.13
N ASP A 9 -4.07 2.72 0.83
CA ASP A 9 -3.98 3.15 2.22
C ASP A 9 -2.54 3.62 2.51
N VAL A 10 -2.40 4.76 3.17
CA VAL A 10 -1.09 5.32 3.54
C VAL A 10 -0.96 5.30 5.06
N ILE A 11 0.10 4.67 5.54
CA ILE A 11 0.41 4.54 6.97
C ILE A 11 1.71 5.28 7.26
N SER A 12 1.73 6.11 8.29
CA SER A 12 2.93 6.84 8.72
C SER A 12 3.30 6.48 10.16
N PHE A 13 4.54 6.02 10.37
CA PHE A 13 5.10 5.79 11.71
C PHE A 13 5.96 6.95 12.20
N GLY A 14 6.34 7.84 11.29
CA GLY A 14 7.16 9.02 11.53
C GLY A 14 6.92 10.07 10.44
N GLU A 15 7.83 11.03 10.34
CA GLU A 15 7.78 12.12 9.36
C GLU A 15 8.72 11.88 8.17
N LEU A 16 9.62 10.90 8.26
CA LEU A 16 10.57 10.59 7.19
C LEU A 16 9.88 9.76 6.09
N PRO A 17 10.32 9.87 4.82
CA PRO A 17 9.78 9.05 3.72
C PRO A 17 9.86 7.54 3.97
N GLU A 18 10.94 7.07 4.61
CA GLU A 18 11.13 5.67 5.00
C GLU A 18 10.11 5.18 6.06
N ASP A 19 9.49 6.11 6.79
CA ASP A 19 8.44 5.80 7.78
C ASP A 19 7.02 5.82 7.18
N GLN A 20 6.90 6.16 5.89
CA GLN A 20 5.64 6.20 5.16
C GLN A 20 5.48 4.94 4.32
N PHE A 21 4.37 4.23 4.51
CA PHE A 21 4.05 2.99 3.82
C PHE A 21 2.79 3.16 2.97
N PHE A 22 2.93 2.88 1.68
CA PHE A 22 1.90 2.95 0.66
C PHE A 22 1.40 1.53 0.36
N CYS A 23 0.21 1.20 0.84
CA CYS A 23 -0.37 -0.14 0.78
C CYS A 23 -1.52 -0.20 -0.23
N LEU A 24 -1.38 -1.01 -1.27
CA LEU A 24 -2.47 -1.31 -2.19
C LEU A 24 -3.34 -2.43 -1.61
N MET A 25 -4.56 -2.11 -1.23
CA MET A 25 -5.48 -3.00 -0.53
C MET A 25 -6.56 -3.57 -1.46
N ASP A 26 -6.91 -4.84 -1.30
CA ASP A 26 -8.12 -5.42 -1.87
C ASP A 26 -9.32 -5.17 -0.95
N VAL A 27 -10.23 -4.30 -1.39
CA VAL A 27 -11.40 -3.88 -0.60
C VAL A 27 -12.38 -5.04 -0.38
N ARG A 28 -12.31 -6.11 -1.17
CA ARG A 28 -13.11 -7.32 -0.99
C ARG A 28 -12.66 -8.12 0.24
N LEU A 29 -11.38 -8.02 0.59
CA LEU A 29 -10.75 -8.70 1.73
C LEU A 29 -10.66 -7.78 2.95
N SER A 30 -10.42 -6.48 2.73
CA SER A 30 -10.43 -5.45 3.77
C SER A 30 -11.32 -4.28 3.36
N PRO A 31 -12.64 -4.36 3.65
CA PRO A 31 -13.58 -3.30 3.31
C PRO A 31 -13.25 -1.98 4.02
N GLU A 32 -12.76 -2.08 5.25
CA GLU A 32 -12.38 -0.92 6.07
C GLU A 32 -10.91 -0.50 5.80
N PRO A 33 -10.58 0.79 5.98
CA PRO A 33 -9.20 1.29 6.03
C PRO A 33 -8.36 0.54 7.07
N LEU A 34 -7.06 0.43 6.79
CA LEU A 34 -6.12 -0.11 7.77
C LEU A 34 -6.13 0.70 9.07
N ASP A 35 -6.33 0.01 10.19
CA ASP A 35 -6.31 0.60 11.52
C ASP A 35 -4.86 0.76 11.99
N VAL A 36 -4.31 1.94 11.73
CA VAL A 36 -2.93 2.32 12.07
C VAL A 36 -2.63 2.10 13.55
N ASP A 37 -3.57 2.37 14.45
CA ASP A 37 -3.35 2.24 15.89
C ASP A 37 -3.21 0.77 16.30
N ARG A 38 -4.02 -0.12 15.72
CA ARG A 38 -3.88 -1.57 15.95
C ARG A 38 -2.60 -2.13 15.33
N ILE A 39 -2.20 -1.59 14.18
CA ILE A 39 -1.00 -2.01 13.49
C ILE A 39 0.25 -1.56 14.27
N ARG A 40 0.25 -0.35 14.84
CA ARG A 40 1.32 0.17 15.73
C ARG A 40 1.57 -0.70 16.96
N LEU A 41 0.54 -1.40 17.43
CA LEU A 41 0.65 -2.34 18.56
C LEU A 41 1.15 -3.73 18.14
N THR A 42 1.29 -3.97 16.84
CA THR A 42 1.81 -5.24 16.31
C THR A 42 3.33 -5.25 16.38
N ASP A 43 3.90 -6.41 16.72
CA ASP A 43 5.34 -6.64 16.60
C ASP A 43 5.82 -6.29 15.17
N PRO A 44 6.80 -5.38 15.00
CA PRO A 44 7.30 -4.95 13.69
C PRO A 44 7.76 -6.12 12.81
N ARG A 45 8.23 -7.21 13.42
CA ARG A 45 8.66 -8.43 12.70
C ARG A 45 7.52 -9.15 12.00
N ASN A 46 6.27 -8.88 12.40
CA ASN A 46 5.06 -9.46 11.86
C ASN A 46 4.22 -8.46 11.04
N PHE A 47 4.71 -7.24 10.87
CA PHE A 47 4.01 -6.16 10.20
C PHE A 47 3.59 -6.54 8.77
N ASP A 48 4.54 -7.03 7.98
CA ASP A 48 4.29 -7.47 6.61
C ASP A 48 3.23 -8.57 6.53
N GLN A 49 3.28 -9.52 7.47
CA GLN A 49 2.31 -10.61 7.51
C GLN A 49 0.92 -10.10 7.87
N LYS A 50 0.80 -9.17 8.84
CA LYS A 50 -0.49 -8.57 9.20
C LYS A 50 -1.10 -7.78 8.06
N LEU A 51 -0.29 -7.05 7.31
CA LEU A 51 -0.78 -6.33 6.13
C LEU A 51 -1.27 -7.29 5.05
N ARG A 52 -0.51 -8.35 4.75
CA ARG A 52 -0.95 -9.39 3.81
C ARG A 52 -2.24 -10.08 4.25
N ASP A 53 -2.35 -10.43 5.54
CA ASP A 53 -3.57 -11.02 6.12
C ASP A 53 -4.76 -10.07 6.02
N ALA A 54 -4.50 -8.75 6.10
CA ALA A 54 -5.48 -7.70 5.88
C ALA A 54 -5.73 -7.40 4.38
N GLY A 55 -5.24 -8.23 3.45
CA GLY A 55 -5.50 -8.04 2.02
C GLY A 55 -4.64 -6.97 1.35
N CYS A 56 -3.49 -6.62 1.93
CA CYS A 56 -2.48 -5.82 1.25
C CYS A 56 -1.82 -6.65 0.13
N LEU A 57 -1.96 -6.17 -1.09
CA LEU A 57 -1.42 -6.78 -2.30
C LEU A 57 0.02 -6.34 -2.54
N MET A 58 0.29 -5.05 -2.39
CA MET A 58 1.61 -4.46 -2.57
C MET A 58 1.83 -3.40 -1.50
N MET A 59 3.05 -3.34 -0.98
CA MET A 59 3.48 -2.34 -0.01
C MET A 59 4.78 -1.75 -0.51
N PHE A 60 4.88 -0.42 -0.46
CA PHE A 60 6.10 0.31 -0.75
C PHE A 60 6.34 1.36 0.34
N THR A 61 7.60 1.62 0.67
CA THR A 61 7.98 2.77 1.49
C THR A 61 8.00 4.05 0.64
N GLY A 62 8.03 5.22 1.29
CA GLY A 62 8.04 6.50 0.58
C GLY A 62 9.27 6.70 -0.29
N ASP A 63 10.45 6.27 0.17
CA ASP A 63 11.67 6.28 -0.63
C ASP A 63 11.59 5.35 -1.85
N GLU A 64 11.03 4.15 -1.71
CA GLU A 64 10.78 3.25 -2.84
C GLU A 64 9.81 3.86 -3.87
N VAL A 65 8.75 4.52 -3.40
CA VAL A 65 7.81 5.24 -4.28
C VAL A 65 8.51 6.38 -5.02
N GLU A 66 9.33 7.17 -4.34
CA GLU A 66 10.09 8.26 -4.96
C GLU A 66 11.09 7.73 -5.99
N GLU A 67 11.76 6.61 -5.70
CA GLU A 67 12.69 5.98 -6.62
C GLU A 67 11.98 5.47 -7.88
N LEU A 68 10.88 4.71 -7.72
CA LEU A 68 10.08 4.19 -8.82
C LEU A 68 9.43 5.32 -9.64
N ALA A 69 8.99 6.40 -8.98
CA ALA A 69 8.48 7.58 -9.65
C ALA A 69 9.58 8.31 -10.44
N GLY A 70 10.80 8.41 -9.87
CA GLY A 70 11.96 8.97 -10.54
C GLY A 70 12.39 8.18 -11.79
N ARG A 71 12.13 6.86 -11.80
CA ARG A 71 12.35 5.98 -12.96
C ARG A 71 11.22 6.02 -13.99
N GLY A 72 10.09 6.65 -13.67
CA GLY A 72 8.90 6.69 -14.52
C GLY A 72 8.04 5.41 -14.45
N GLU A 73 8.29 4.54 -13.47
CA GLU A 73 7.54 3.30 -13.25
C GLU A 73 6.23 3.56 -12.47
N LEU A 74 6.21 4.59 -11.62
CA LEU A 74 5.03 5.08 -10.91
C LEU A 74 4.74 6.55 -11.23
N ASN A 75 3.47 6.95 -11.20
CA ASN A 75 3.07 8.35 -11.24
C ASN A 75 2.60 8.78 -9.86
N ARG A 76 3.29 9.74 -9.23
CA ARG A 76 2.97 10.27 -7.90
C ARG A 76 1.58 10.91 -7.82
N ASP A 77 1.17 11.64 -8.84
CA ASP A 77 -0.13 12.32 -8.89
C ASP A 77 -1.28 11.33 -9.10
N ALA A 78 -0.97 10.11 -9.54
CA ALA A 78 -1.92 9.02 -9.79
C ALA A 78 -1.40 7.70 -9.20
N LEU A 79 -0.94 7.74 -7.93
CA LEU A 79 -0.20 6.64 -7.32
C LEU A 79 -1.05 5.37 -7.19
N GLU A 80 -2.31 5.50 -6.76
CA GLU A 80 -3.24 4.37 -6.67
C GLU A 80 -3.41 3.65 -8.01
N ASP A 81 -3.69 4.41 -9.09
CA ASP A 81 -3.84 3.84 -10.44
C ASP A 81 -2.55 3.20 -10.95
N SER A 82 -1.41 3.81 -10.65
CA SER A 82 -0.08 3.30 -11.03
C SER A 82 0.21 1.98 -10.32
N LEU A 83 -0.07 1.89 -9.02
CA LEU A 83 0.09 0.67 -8.24
C LEU A 83 -0.87 -0.43 -8.70
N ILE A 84 -2.12 -0.10 -9.05
CA ILE A 84 -3.06 -1.09 -9.61
C ILE A 84 -2.53 -1.64 -10.95
N ARG A 85 -1.94 -0.81 -11.81
CA ARG A 85 -1.35 -1.26 -13.08
C ARG A 85 -0.12 -2.14 -12.83
N LEU A 86 0.73 -1.75 -11.89
CA LEU A 86 1.90 -2.53 -11.50
C LEU A 86 1.49 -3.91 -10.95
N ALA A 87 0.52 -3.95 -10.03
CA ALA A 87 0.01 -5.21 -9.50
C ALA A 87 -0.55 -6.14 -10.59
N LYS A 88 -1.18 -5.58 -11.64
CA LYS A 88 -1.61 -6.35 -12.82
C LYS A 88 -0.44 -6.88 -13.64
N SER A 89 0.61 -6.07 -13.88
CA SER A 89 1.77 -6.52 -14.66
C SER A 89 2.58 -7.59 -13.95
N GLU A 90 2.63 -7.54 -12.62
CA GLU A 90 3.28 -8.55 -11.77
C GLU A 90 2.41 -9.81 -11.53
N GLY A 91 1.17 -9.85 -12.06
CA GLY A 91 0.28 -11.01 -11.92
C GLY A 91 -0.32 -11.19 -10.52
N MET A 92 -0.39 -10.11 -9.73
CA MET A 92 -1.00 -10.12 -8.38
C MET A 92 -2.52 -9.88 -8.38
N LEU A 93 -3.10 -9.52 -9.53
CA LEU A 93 -4.51 -9.17 -9.72
C LEU A 93 -5.26 -10.03 -10.75
#